data_AF-A0A0Q8VL96-F1
#
_entry.id   AF-A0A0Q8VL96-F1
#
_cell.length_a   1.000
_cell.length_b   1.000
_cell.length_c   1.000
_cell.angle_alpha   90.00
_cell.angle_beta   90.00
_cell.angle_gamma   90.00
#
_symmetry.space_group_name_H-M   'P 1'
#
loop_
_entity.id
_entity.type
_entity.pdbx_description
1 polymer ?
#
loop_
_entity_poly.entity_id
_entity_poly.type
_entity_poly.pdbx_seq_one_letter_code
_entity_poly.pdbx_strand_id
1 'polypeptide(L)'
;MNHLGQLHHVDRVDPSVLDDDPFWSVVRRRHPAATVVLVPPAVTPPDDAGPTPDELRAIAGSAHAAWRLVAPLVASVDDDGAPTVSWRGRAEGHALVLQKALRGLGSAGGTELLRAVAAVLGREGWLLRPSARDGVAVLDGRGEGVEVRAEAGAGATVLTFATPVLAVGAAARSALREEVRSWG
;
A
#
# COMPACT_ATOMS: atom_id res chain seq x y z
N MET A 1 8.66 -26.95 -29.95
CA MET A 1 7.91 -26.10 -30.89
C MET A 1 7.85 -24.71 -30.28
N ASN A 2 8.48 -23.74 -30.95
CA ASN A 2 8.71 -22.39 -30.45
C ASN A 2 7.46 -21.50 -30.57
N HIS A 3 7.27 -20.68 -29.53
CA HIS A 3 6.38 -19.52 -29.48
C HIS A 3 6.83 -18.41 -30.44
N LEU A 4 5.91 -17.90 -31.26
CA LEU A 4 5.89 -16.54 -31.82
C LEU A 4 4.40 -16.18 -31.90
N GLY A 5 3.82 -15.37 -31.01
CA GLY A 5 4.18 -13.97 -30.80
C GLY A 5 3.31 -13.12 -31.73
N GLN A 6 2.02 -12.95 -31.40
CA GLN A 6 1.15 -12.00 -32.09
C GLN A 6 1.71 -10.59 -31.88
N LEU A 7 2.30 -10.01 -32.92
CA LEU A 7 2.70 -8.61 -32.95
C LEU A 7 1.43 -7.77 -33.01
N HIS A 8 1.13 -7.06 -31.91
CA HIS A 8 0.08 -6.05 -31.86
C HIS A 8 0.34 -4.99 -32.93
N HIS A 9 -0.71 -4.62 -33.68
CA HIS A 9 -0.67 -3.61 -34.72
C HIS A 9 -0.27 -2.26 -34.10
N VAL A 10 0.87 -1.73 -34.52
CA VAL A 10 1.38 -0.43 -34.09
C VAL A 10 0.96 0.59 -35.15
N ASP A 11 0.00 1.44 -34.83
CA ASP A 11 -0.45 2.48 -35.77
C ASP A 11 0.55 3.64 -35.75
N ARG A 12 1.05 4.01 -36.93
CA ARG A 12 1.88 5.21 -37.06
C ARG A 12 0.99 6.44 -36.90
N VAL A 13 1.44 7.40 -36.10
CA VAL A 13 0.78 8.71 -35.98
C VAL A 13 0.82 9.40 -37.33
N ASP A 14 -0.29 10.01 -37.75
CA ASP A 14 -0.31 10.89 -38.92
C ASP A 14 0.69 12.05 -38.72
N PRO A 15 1.71 12.20 -39.59
CA PRO A 15 2.75 13.21 -39.45
C PRO A 15 2.20 14.64 -39.33
N SER A 16 1.04 14.92 -39.95
CA SER A 16 0.43 16.25 -39.92
C SER A 16 -0.02 16.69 -38.52
N VAL A 17 -0.36 15.74 -37.63
CA VAL A 17 -0.75 16.02 -36.24
C VAL A 17 0.45 16.41 -35.37
N LEU A 18 1.65 15.97 -35.73
CA LEU A 18 2.88 16.24 -34.99
C LEU A 18 3.54 17.56 -35.41
N ASP A 19 3.23 18.05 -36.61
CA ASP A 19 3.86 19.25 -37.18
C ASP A 19 3.31 20.54 -36.55
N ASP A 20 2.07 20.51 -36.06
CA ASP A 20 1.44 21.63 -35.35
C ASP A 20 1.78 21.68 -33.85
N ASP A 21 2.51 20.69 -33.32
CA ASP A 21 2.88 20.62 -31.92
C ASP A 21 4.28 21.24 -31.65
N PRO A 22 4.37 22.26 -30.78
CA PRO A 22 5.62 22.97 -30.51
C PRO A 22 6.68 22.12 -29.79
N PHE A 23 6.28 21.04 -29.11
CA PHE A 23 7.21 20.09 -28.50
C PHE A 23 7.73 19.11 -29.57
N TRP A 24 6.87 18.52 -30.38
CA TRP A 24 7.27 17.52 -31.39
C TRP A 24 8.09 18.11 -32.53
N SER A 25 7.84 19.36 -32.93
CA SER A 25 8.67 20.06 -33.91
C SER A 25 10.15 20.19 -33.46
N VAL A 26 10.40 20.46 -32.18
CA VAL A 26 11.75 20.52 -31.59
C VAL A 26 12.40 19.13 -31.55
N VAL A 27 11.63 18.10 -31.18
CA VAL A 27 12.10 16.71 -31.11
C VAL A 27 12.49 16.20 -32.50
N ARG A 28 11.65 16.42 -33.52
CA ARG A 28 11.94 16.03 -34.92
C ARG A 28 13.19 16.73 -35.47
N ARG A 29 13.40 18.01 -35.16
CA ARG A 29 14.59 18.75 -35.60
C ARG A 29 15.88 18.16 -35.03
N ARG A 30 15.85 17.67 -33.78
CA ARG A 30 17.02 17.07 -33.12
C ARG A 30 17.20 15.58 -33.45
N HIS A 31 16.11 14.87 -33.76
CA HIS A 31 16.10 13.43 -34.00
C HIS A 31 15.27 13.08 -35.24
N PRO A 32 15.76 13.36 -36.46
CA PRO A 32 14.98 13.18 -37.69
C PRO A 32 14.64 11.72 -38.01
N ALA A 33 15.32 10.75 -37.40
CA ALA A 33 15.05 9.32 -37.55
C ALA A 33 14.03 8.76 -36.54
N ALA A 34 13.55 9.55 -35.59
CA ALA A 34 12.61 9.08 -34.58
C ALA A 34 11.23 8.80 -35.22
N THR A 35 10.71 7.59 -35.05
CA THR A 35 9.37 7.20 -35.49
C THR A 35 8.42 7.27 -34.30
N VAL A 36 7.39 8.12 -34.38
CA VAL A 36 6.33 8.18 -33.37
C VAL A 36 5.28 7.13 -33.69
N VAL A 37 4.95 6.33 -32.70
CA VAL A 37 3.97 5.25 -32.81
C VAL A 37 2.88 5.41 -31.78
N LEU A 38 1.63 5.20 -32.17
CA LEU A 38 0.53 5.01 -31.25
C LEU A 38 0.61 3.58 -30.76
N VAL A 39 0.98 3.44 -29.49
CA VAL A 39 0.75 2.19 -28.78
C VAL A 39 -0.73 2.22 -28.41
N PRO A 40 -1.57 1.28 -28.89
CA PRO A 40 -2.95 1.20 -28.41
C PRO A 40 -2.93 1.14 -26.88
N PRO A 41 -3.90 1.76 -26.18
CA PRO A 41 -4.01 1.60 -24.74
C PRO A 41 -3.95 0.11 -24.47
N ALA A 42 -3.05 -0.32 -23.58
CA ALA A 42 -2.95 -1.72 -23.21
C ALA A 42 -4.36 -2.17 -22.82
N VAL A 43 -4.98 -2.98 -23.67
CA VAL A 43 -6.25 -3.62 -23.33
C VAL A 43 -5.86 -4.61 -22.26
N THR A 44 -5.99 -4.21 -21.00
CA THR A 44 -5.93 -5.13 -19.88
C THR A 44 -6.90 -6.25 -20.22
N PRO A 45 -6.45 -7.52 -20.34
CA PRO A 45 -7.35 -8.60 -20.69
C PRO A 45 -8.54 -8.61 -19.72
N PRO A 46 -9.78 -8.75 -20.23
CA PRO A 46 -10.96 -8.80 -19.38
C PRO A 46 -11.08 -10.23 -18.83
N ASP A 47 -10.33 -10.54 -17.77
CA ASP A 47 -10.64 -11.50 -16.69
C ASP A 47 -9.35 -11.83 -15.92
N ASP A 48 -8.96 -10.94 -15.01
CA ASP A 48 -8.70 -11.35 -13.64
C ASP A 48 -9.77 -10.59 -12.85
N ALA A 49 -10.87 -11.26 -12.51
CA ALA A 49 -11.86 -10.66 -11.63
C ALA A 49 -11.14 -10.31 -10.33
N GLY A 50 -10.77 -9.04 -10.17
CA GLY A 50 -10.18 -8.53 -8.94
C GLY A 50 -11.09 -8.89 -7.75
N PRO A 51 -10.57 -8.83 -6.52
CA PRO A 51 -11.31 -9.26 -5.35
C PRO A 51 -12.69 -8.60 -5.32
N THR A 52 -13.71 -9.43 -5.09
CA THR A 52 -15.09 -9.00 -4.94
C THR A 52 -15.21 -8.01 -3.77
N PRO A 53 -16.27 -7.18 -3.73
CA PRO A 53 -16.50 -6.29 -2.61
C PRO A 53 -16.52 -6.99 -1.24
N ASP A 54 -17.02 -8.22 -1.19
CA ASP A 54 -17.09 -9.02 0.05
C ASP A 54 -15.70 -9.50 0.47
N GLU A 55 -14.87 -9.96 -0.46
CA GLU A 55 -13.47 -10.33 -0.20
C GLU A 55 -12.65 -9.11 0.26
N LEU A 56 -12.87 -7.95 -0.37
CA LEU A 56 -12.24 -6.70 0.05
C LEU A 56 -12.61 -6.31 1.48
N ARG A 57 -13.89 -6.43 1.84
CA ARG A 57 -14.36 -6.18 3.21
C ARG A 57 -13.78 -7.18 4.20
N ALA A 58 -13.71 -8.46 3.84
CA ALA A 58 -13.10 -9.48 4.71
C ALA A 58 -11.62 -9.17 4.98
N ILE A 59 -10.85 -8.84 3.95
CA ILE A 59 -9.42 -8.49 4.06
C ILE A 59 -9.22 -7.22 4.88
N ALA A 60 -10.03 -6.18 4.62
CA ALA A 60 -9.99 -4.95 5.42
C ALA A 60 -10.40 -5.22 6.88
N GLY A 61 -11.38 -6.10 7.09
CA GLY A 61 -11.83 -6.60 8.38
C GLY A 61 -10.71 -7.22 9.18
N SER A 62 -9.87 -8.06 8.57
CA SER A 62 -8.68 -8.62 9.22
C SER A 62 -7.70 -7.54 9.69
N ALA A 63 -7.43 -6.51 8.87
CA ALA A 63 -6.57 -5.41 9.28
C ALA A 63 -7.16 -4.58 10.44
N HIS A 64 -8.47 -4.35 10.41
CA HIS A 64 -9.15 -3.66 11.51
C HIS A 64 -9.20 -4.51 12.79
N ALA A 65 -9.44 -5.82 12.69
CA ALA A 65 -9.38 -6.75 13.81
C ALA A 65 -7.97 -6.76 14.43
N ALA A 66 -6.92 -6.81 13.61
CA ALA A 66 -5.54 -6.70 14.06
C ALA A 66 -5.26 -5.39 14.83
N TRP A 67 -5.78 -4.26 14.34
CA TRP A 67 -5.71 -2.98 15.05
C TRP A 67 -6.44 -3.03 16.40
N ARG A 68 -7.65 -3.60 16.44
CA ARG A 68 -8.47 -3.71 17.66
C ARG A 68 -7.78 -4.49 18.77
N LEU A 69 -6.92 -5.46 18.44
CA LEU A 69 -6.11 -6.18 19.45
C LEU A 69 -5.19 -5.24 20.23
N VAL A 70 -4.58 -4.27 19.54
CA VAL A 70 -3.57 -3.38 20.14
C VAL A 70 -4.12 -2.01 20.54
N ALA A 71 -5.31 -1.65 20.07
CA ALA A 71 -5.96 -0.37 20.36
C ALA A 71 -6.04 -0.03 21.86
N PRO A 72 -6.33 -0.97 22.79
CA PRO A 72 -6.33 -0.65 24.23
C PRO A 72 -4.97 -0.20 24.77
N LEU A 73 -3.87 -0.77 24.25
CA LEU A 73 -2.52 -0.34 24.62
C LEU A 73 -2.23 1.07 24.11
N VAL A 74 -2.65 1.33 22.86
CA VAL A 74 -2.49 2.65 22.24
C VAL A 74 -3.29 3.72 23.00
N ALA A 75 -4.54 3.45 23.33
CA ALA A 75 -5.42 4.39 24.04
C ALA A 75 -4.89 4.76 25.43
N SER A 76 -4.12 3.89 26.07
CA SER A 76 -3.50 4.19 27.38
C SER A 76 -2.36 5.22 27.30
N VAL A 77 -1.86 5.48 26.10
CA VAL A 77 -0.71 6.34 25.82
C VAL A 77 -1.11 7.61 25.09
N ASP A 78 -2.09 7.51 24.20
CA ASP A 78 -2.53 8.59 23.32
C ASP A 78 -4.03 8.49 23.09
N ASP A 79 -4.75 9.57 23.43
CA ASP A 79 -6.20 9.69 23.25
C ASP A 79 -6.56 10.32 21.89
N ASP A 80 -5.57 10.63 21.03
CA ASP A 80 -5.77 11.27 19.72
C ASP A 80 -6.38 10.33 18.66
N GLY A 81 -7.53 9.71 18.97
CA GLY A 81 -8.42 9.09 18.00
C GLY A 81 -7.87 7.89 17.21
N ALA A 82 -8.68 7.47 16.24
CA ALA A 82 -8.50 6.29 15.40
C ALA A 82 -7.22 6.34 14.51
N PRO A 83 -6.71 5.19 14.04
CA PRO A 83 -5.58 5.17 13.12
C PRO A 83 -5.95 5.82 11.78
N THR A 84 -4.97 6.40 11.10
CA THR A 84 -5.14 6.85 9.73
C THR A 84 -5.32 5.66 8.80
N VAL A 85 -6.36 5.69 7.98
CA VAL A 85 -6.64 4.68 6.94
C VAL A 85 -6.25 5.24 5.57
N SER A 86 -5.39 4.52 4.84
CA SER A 86 -4.88 4.92 3.52
C SER A 86 -4.58 3.73 2.62
N TRP A 87 -4.50 3.95 1.31
CA TRP A 87 -3.99 2.97 0.36
C TRP A 87 -2.56 3.31 -0.04
N ARG A 88 -1.67 2.33 -0.05
CA ARG A 88 -0.28 2.48 -0.50
C ARG A 88 -0.05 1.68 -1.77
N GLY A 89 0.42 2.35 -2.83
CA GLY A 89 0.79 1.72 -4.09
C GLY A 89 2.05 0.87 -3.96
N ARG A 90 2.05 -0.29 -4.61
CA ARG A 90 3.13 -1.28 -4.72
C ARG A 90 3.20 -1.79 -6.16
N ALA A 91 4.23 -2.55 -6.50
CA ALA A 91 4.46 -3.01 -7.88
C ALA A 91 3.24 -3.73 -8.50
N GLU A 92 2.48 -4.47 -7.70
CA GLU A 92 1.37 -5.33 -8.15
C GLU A 92 -0.02 -4.80 -7.76
N GLY A 93 -0.12 -3.58 -7.21
CA GLY A 93 -1.40 -3.02 -6.81
C GLY A 93 -1.31 -2.14 -5.57
N HIS A 94 -2.25 -2.31 -4.65
CA HIS A 94 -2.36 -1.47 -3.46
C HIS A 94 -2.62 -2.28 -2.21
N ALA A 95 -1.98 -1.90 -1.11
CA ALA A 95 -2.29 -2.40 0.22
C ALA A 95 -3.09 -1.35 0.99
N LEU A 96 -4.14 -1.77 1.70
CA LEU A 96 -4.81 -0.94 2.68
C LEU A 96 -3.93 -0.89 3.93
N VAL A 97 -3.70 0.31 4.45
CA VAL A 97 -2.81 0.58 5.56
C VAL A 97 -3.55 1.34 6.65
N LEU A 98 -3.53 0.78 7.87
CA LEU A 98 -3.93 1.43 9.10
C LEU A 98 -2.66 1.85 9.84
N GLN A 99 -2.48 3.14 10.06
CA GLN A 99 -1.26 3.68 10.66
C GLN A 99 -1.59 4.63 11.81
N LYS A 100 -0.91 4.46 12.93
CA LYS A 100 -0.96 5.39 14.07
C LYS A 100 0.45 5.81 14.46
N ALA A 101 0.65 7.10 14.69
CA ALA A 101 1.90 7.65 15.20
C ALA A 101 1.65 8.22 16.60
N LEU A 102 2.41 7.75 17.58
CA LEU A 102 2.32 8.09 18.99
C LEU A 102 3.52 8.97 19.36
N ARG A 103 3.25 10.21 19.74
CA ARG A 103 4.28 11.20 20.06
C ARG A 103 4.54 11.22 21.57
N GLY A 104 5.69 11.76 21.98
CA GLY A 104 5.98 12.01 23.40
C GLY A 104 6.46 10.81 24.22
N LEU A 105 6.45 9.59 23.67
CA LEU A 105 6.95 8.39 24.35
C LEU A 105 8.48 8.34 24.52
N GLY A 106 9.22 8.95 23.59
CA GLY A 106 10.66 8.72 23.42
C GLY A 106 10.99 7.27 23.06
N SER A 107 12.28 6.99 22.80
CA SER A 107 12.70 5.64 22.36
C SER A 107 12.50 4.55 23.43
N ALA A 108 12.70 4.87 24.71
CA ALA A 108 12.52 3.90 25.79
C ALA A 108 11.04 3.55 25.99
N GLY A 109 10.17 4.55 26.12
CA GLY A 109 8.72 4.33 26.23
C GLY A 109 8.14 3.65 25.00
N GLY A 110 8.60 4.02 23.80
CA GLY A 110 8.24 3.36 22.56
C GLY A 110 8.64 1.88 22.53
N THR A 111 9.84 1.56 23.02
CA THR A 111 10.31 0.17 23.11
C THR A 111 9.46 -0.66 24.07
N GLU A 112 9.09 -0.12 25.23
CA GLU A 112 8.18 -0.81 26.16
C GLU A 112 6.80 -1.04 25.53
N LEU A 113 6.26 -0.04 24.82
CA LEU A 113 5.03 -0.22 24.06
C LEU A 113 5.16 -1.34 23.02
N LEU A 114 6.27 -1.40 22.27
CA LEU A 114 6.46 -2.47 21.28
C LEU A 114 6.54 -3.85 21.93
N ARG A 115 7.11 -3.97 23.14
CA ARG A 115 7.09 -5.23 23.90
C ARG A 115 5.67 -5.62 24.31
N ALA A 116 4.86 -4.67 24.76
CA ALA A 116 3.46 -4.92 25.11
C ALA A 116 2.64 -5.35 23.89
N VAL A 117 2.86 -4.69 22.74
CA VAL A 117 2.26 -5.06 21.45
C VAL A 117 2.68 -6.47 21.03
N ALA A 118 3.98 -6.78 21.11
CA ALA A 118 4.49 -8.11 20.80
C ALA A 118 3.86 -9.19 21.70
N ALA A 119 3.68 -8.89 23.00
CA ALA A 119 3.04 -9.81 23.92
C ALA A 119 1.56 -10.06 23.59
N VAL A 120 0.81 -9.04 23.18
CA VAL A 120 -0.58 -9.19 22.72
C VAL A 120 -0.64 -10.01 21.44
N LEU A 121 0.06 -9.59 20.39
CA LEU A 121 0.02 -10.27 19.09
C LEU A 121 0.54 -11.71 19.17
N GLY A 122 1.56 -11.95 19.99
CA GLY A 122 2.10 -13.29 20.22
C GLY A 122 1.10 -14.25 20.87
N ARG A 123 0.22 -13.77 21.76
CA ARG A 123 -0.87 -14.58 22.33
C ARG A 123 -1.92 -14.95 21.28
N GLU A 124 -2.13 -14.07 20.31
CA GLU A 124 -3.02 -14.30 19.16
C GLU A 124 -2.33 -15.08 18.03
N GLY A 125 -1.17 -15.70 18.27
CA GLY A 125 -0.49 -16.58 17.32
C GLY A 125 0.23 -15.87 16.18
N TRP A 126 0.49 -14.57 16.28
CA TRP A 126 1.24 -13.84 15.26
C TRP A 126 2.70 -14.31 15.20
N LEU A 127 3.22 -14.38 13.97
CA LEU A 127 4.64 -14.62 13.74
C LEU A 127 5.39 -13.29 13.83
N LEU A 128 6.14 -13.10 14.92
CA LEU A 128 6.81 -11.84 15.24
C LEU A 128 8.33 -11.93 15.01
N ARG A 129 8.91 -10.82 14.57
CA ARG A 129 10.34 -10.64 14.32
C ARG A 129 10.80 -9.30 14.93
N PRO A 130 11.12 -9.29 16.24
CA PRO A 130 11.73 -8.11 16.85
C PRO A 130 13.14 -7.91 16.30
N SER A 131 13.51 -6.66 16.04
CA SER A 131 14.84 -6.28 15.55
C SER A 131 15.20 -4.86 15.99
N ALA A 132 16.40 -4.42 15.64
CA ALA A 132 16.82 -3.04 15.82
C ALA A 132 17.53 -2.55 14.55
N ARG A 133 17.29 -1.30 14.18
CA ARG A 133 17.93 -0.66 13.03
C ARG A 133 18.37 0.74 13.42
N ASP A 134 19.66 1.03 13.26
CA ASP A 134 20.25 2.35 13.58
C ASP A 134 19.87 2.85 15.01
N GLY A 135 19.81 1.92 15.98
CA GLY A 135 19.43 2.20 17.37
C GLY A 135 17.92 2.33 17.63
N VAL A 136 17.08 2.19 16.60
CA VAL A 136 15.61 2.19 16.70
C VAL A 136 15.10 0.77 16.88
N ALA A 137 14.27 0.53 17.89
CA ALA A 137 13.59 -0.75 18.07
C ALA A 137 12.49 -0.92 17.00
N VAL A 138 12.47 -2.08 16.35
CA VAL A 138 11.54 -2.42 15.29
C VAL A 138 10.86 -3.74 15.62
N LEU A 139 9.55 -3.82 15.37
CA LEU A 139 8.79 -5.05 15.45
C LEU A 139 8.10 -5.28 14.11
N ASP A 140 8.54 -6.29 13.38
CA ASP A 140 7.82 -6.79 12.20
C ASP A 140 7.01 -8.03 12.58
N GLY A 141 5.89 -8.27 11.92
CA GLY A 141 5.11 -9.47 12.14
C GLY A 141 4.05 -9.75 11.08
N ARG A 142 3.47 -10.95 11.13
CA ARG A 142 2.39 -11.38 10.23
C ARG A 142 1.37 -12.25 10.97
N GLY A 143 0.08 -12.03 10.71
CA GLY A 143 -1.03 -12.81 11.23
C GLY A 143 -2.29 -12.61 10.37
N GLU A 144 -3.06 -13.68 10.14
CA GLU A 144 -4.33 -13.65 9.38
C GLU A 144 -4.28 -12.86 8.03
N GLY A 145 -3.17 -12.97 7.30
CA GLY A 145 -2.98 -12.26 6.03
C GLY A 145 -2.63 -10.77 6.17
N VAL A 146 -2.47 -10.26 7.40
CA VAL A 146 -2.06 -8.88 7.70
C VAL A 146 -0.59 -8.86 8.11
N GLU A 147 0.13 -7.83 7.68
CA GLU A 147 1.46 -7.52 8.14
C GLU A 147 1.41 -6.38 9.16
N VAL A 148 2.21 -6.48 10.21
CA VAL A 148 2.46 -5.39 11.15
C VAL A 148 3.91 -4.96 11.07
N ARG A 149 4.12 -3.65 11.09
CA ARG A 149 5.42 -3.03 11.31
C ARG A 149 5.26 -1.92 12.34
N ALA A 150 6.07 -1.99 13.39
CA ALA A 150 6.13 -0.94 14.40
C ALA A 150 7.57 -0.48 14.64
N GLU A 151 7.76 0.82 14.84
CA GLU A 151 9.08 1.44 15.03
C GLU A 151 9.04 2.43 16.19
N ALA A 152 9.97 2.33 17.13
CA ALA A 152 10.08 3.22 18.30
C ALA A 152 11.14 4.32 18.07
N GLY A 153 10.80 5.32 17.28
CA GLY A 153 11.67 6.45 16.96
C GLY A 153 11.75 7.50 18.08
N ALA A 154 12.76 8.37 18.00
CA ALA A 154 12.96 9.45 18.98
C ALA A 154 11.82 10.49 18.97
N GLY A 155 11.21 10.75 17.81
CA GLY A 155 10.10 11.71 17.67
C GLY A 155 8.71 11.07 17.79
N ALA A 156 8.57 9.80 17.41
CA ALA A 156 7.31 9.07 17.47
C ALA A 156 7.53 7.56 17.45
N THR A 157 6.63 6.85 18.10
CA THR A 157 6.44 5.41 17.88
C THR A 157 5.34 5.20 16.85
N VAL A 158 5.64 4.54 15.75
CA VAL A 158 4.68 4.35 14.64
C VAL A 158 4.27 2.89 14.57
N LEU A 159 2.98 2.61 14.54
CA LEU A 159 2.40 1.29 14.30
C LEU A 159 1.70 1.31 12.94
N THR A 160 2.00 0.31 12.11
CA THR A 160 1.46 0.17 10.75
C THR A 160 0.95 -1.24 10.56
N PHE A 161 -0.32 -1.39 10.21
CA PHE A 161 -0.93 -2.65 9.78
C PHE A 161 -1.25 -2.54 8.29
N ALA A 162 -0.86 -3.54 7.51
CA ALA A 162 -1.03 -3.57 6.07
C ALA A 162 -1.68 -4.88 5.62
N THR A 163 -2.70 -4.78 4.76
CA THR A 163 -3.26 -5.93 4.05
C THR A 163 -2.29 -6.45 2.99
N PRO A 164 -2.57 -7.61 2.37
CA PRO A 164 -1.87 -8.01 1.15
C PRO A 164 -2.03 -6.95 0.06
N VAL A 165 -1.13 -6.98 -0.92
CA VAL A 165 -1.23 -6.15 -2.12
C VAL A 165 -2.33 -6.71 -3.00
N LEU A 166 -3.29 -5.87 -3.36
CA LEU A 166 -4.46 -6.24 -4.16
C LEU A 166 -4.57 -5.36 -5.40
N ALA A 167 -4.96 -5.96 -6.52
CA ALA A 167 -5.36 -5.24 -7.72
C ALA A 167 -6.76 -4.64 -7.52
N VAL A 168 -6.83 -3.41 -7.01
CA VAL A 168 -8.10 -2.73 -6.69
C VAL A 168 -8.23 -1.41 -7.43
N GLY A 169 -9.34 -1.23 -8.15
CA GLY A 169 -9.68 0.00 -8.84
C GLY A 169 -9.87 1.20 -7.89
N ALA A 170 -9.67 2.42 -8.40
CA ALA A 170 -9.71 3.64 -7.58
C ALA A 170 -11.05 3.85 -6.84
N ALA A 171 -12.18 3.54 -7.49
CA ALA A 171 -13.51 3.66 -6.89
C ALA A 171 -13.69 2.74 -5.69
N ALA A 172 -13.36 1.46 -5.83
CA ALA A 172 -13.42 0.48 -4.74
C ALA A 172 -12.48 0.83 -3.59
N ARG A 173 -11.27 1.33 -3.90
CA ARG A 173 -10.34 1.84 -2.88
C ARG A 173 -10.93 3.01 -2.09
N SER A 174 -11.56 3.96 -2.76
CA SER A 174 -12.17 5.11 -2.10
C SER A 174 -13.33 4.68 -1.21
N ALA A 175 -14.23 3.83 -1.72
CA ALA A 175 -15.37 3.32 -0.96
C ALA A 175 -14.94 2.55 0.29
N LEU A 176 -14.03 1.58 0.14
CA LEU A 176 -13.56 0.77 1.25
C LEU A 176 -12.79 1.58 2.29
N ARG A 177 -12.05 2.62 1.87
CA ARG A 177 -11.34 3.51 2.80
C ARG A 177 -12.31 4.25 3.72
N GLU A 178 -13.39 4.82 3.17
CA GLU A 178 -14.37 5.53 3.99
C GLU A 178 -15.16 4.57 4.89
N GLU A 179 -15.47 3.38 4.38
CA GLU A 179 -16.10 2.33 5.18
C GLU A 179 -15.24 1.95 6.39
N VAL A 180 -13.95 1.62 6.19
CA VAL A 180 -13.04 1.23 7.28
C VAL A 180 -12.83 2.37 8.28
N ARG A 181 -12.85 3.64 7.84
CA ARG A 181 -12.80 4.79 8.76
C ARG A 181 -14.00 4.87 9.68
N SER A 182 -15.17 4.44 9.19
CA SER A 182 -16.41 4.43 9.98
C SER A 182 -16.46 3.33 11.05
N TRP A 183 -15.53 2.36 11.00
CA TRP A 183 -15.41 1.30 12.00
C TRP A 183 -14.63 1.74 13.25
N GLY A 184 -13.93 2.87 13.16
CA GLY A 184 -13.05 3.42 14.20
C GLY A 184 -13.77 4.24 15.26
#